data_AF-A0A177NBA4-F1
#
_entry.id   AF-A0A177NBA4-F1
#
_cell.length_a   1.000
_cell.length_b   1.000
_cell.length_c   1.000
_cell.angle_alpha   90.00
_cell.angle_beta   90.00
_cell.angle_gamma   90.00
#
_symmetry.space_group_name_H-M   'P 1'
#
loop_
_entity.id
_entity.type
_entity.pdbx_description
1 polymer ?
#
loop_
_entity_poly.entity_id
_entity_poly.type
_entity_poly.pdbx_seq_one_letter_code
_entity_poly.pdbx_strand_id
1 'polypeptide(L)' 'MKTETEIRMDGMNALIQALGLVETERFLMAISRERFNYTEWRHTGLPDLPIEELARLANLEAEKNAQLFCEK' A
#
# COMPACT_ATOMS: atom_id res chain seq x y z
N MET A 1 -2.63 -12.31 11.99
CA MET A 1 -3.25 -11.61 10.86
C MET A 1 -3.79 -10.30 11.40
N LYS A 2 -3.45 -9.16 10.80
CA LYS A 2 -3.94 -7.86 11.24
C LYS A 2 -5.46 -7.77 11.04
N THR A 3 -6.14 -7.10 11.97
CA THR A 3 -7.54 -6.72 11.86
C THR A 3 -7.73 -5.68 10.75
N GLU A 4 -8.95 -5.54 10.26
CA GLU A 4 -9.26 -4.48 9.28
C GLU A 4 -8.92 -3.08 9.79
N THR A 5 -9.10 -2.84 11.09
CA THR A 5 -8.76 -1.57 11.74
C THR A 5 -7.26 -1.31 11.69
N GLU A 6 -6.45 -2.31 12.05
CA GLU A 6 -4.99 -2.21 11.99
C GLU A 6 -4.51 -1.97 10.55
N ILE A 7 -5.07 -2.69 9.58
CA ILE A 7 -4.73 -2.51 8.16
C ILE A 7 -5.04 -1.07 7.69
N ARG A 8 -6.19 -0.52 8.09
CA ARG A 8 -6.58 0.86 7.72
C ARG A 8 -5.67 1.90 8.37
N MET A 9 -5.33 1.72 9.64
CA MET A 9 -4.43 2.63 10.35
C MET A 9 -3.02 2.62 9.76
N ASP A 10 -2.49 1.43 9.48
CA ASP A 10 -1.19 1.28 8.85
C ASP A 10 -1.17 1.88 7.44
N GLY A 11 -2.23 1.64 6.66
CA GLY A 11 -2.38 2.22 5.33
C GLY A 11 -2.40 3.76 5.35
N MET A 12 -3.12 4.35 6.30
CA MET A 12 -3.16 5.80 6.47
C MET A 12 -1.77 6.36 6.83
N ASN A 13 -1.08 5.72 7.77
CA ASN A 13 0.28 6.13 8.17
C ASN A 13 1.26 6.05 6.99
N ALA A 14 1.18 4.99 6.18
CA ALA A 14 2.00 4.83 4.98
C ALA A 14 1.72 5.93 3.94
N LEU A 15 0.46 6.27 3.71
CA LEU A 15 0.09 7.36 2.81
C LEU A 15 0.64 8.71 3.30
N ILE A 16 0.47 9.02 4.58
CA ILE A 16 0.98 10.26 5.19
C ILE A 16 2.50 10.35 5.08
N GLN A 17 3.22 9.24 5.30
CA GLN A 17 4.67 9.21 5.18
C GLN A 17 5.15 9.41 3.73
N ALA A 18 4.43 8.85 2.75
CA ALA A 18 4.82 8.91 1.35
C ALA A 18 4.42 10.23 0.65
N LEU A 19 3.22 10.75 0.95
CA LEU A 19 2.62 11.88 0.25
C LEU A 19 2.61 13.16 1.09
N GLY A 20 2.73 13.05 2.40
CA GLY A 20 2.44 14.12 3.35
C GLY A 20 0.94 14.23 3.67
N LEU A 21 0.61 15.01 4.70
CA LEU A 21 -0.76 15.15 5.21
C LEU A 21 -1.74 15.70 4.16
N VAL A 22 -1.39 16.81 3.50
CA VAL A 22 -2.30 17.50 2.57
C VAL A 22 -2.60 16.64 1.35
N GLU A 23 -1.58 16.02 0.75
CA GLU A 23 -1.79 15.18 -0.44
C GLU A 23 -2.48 13.85 -0.10
N THR A 24 -2.30 13.32 1.11
CA THR A 24 -3.06 12.14 1.58
C THR A 24 -4.55 12.43 1.65
N GLU A 25 -4.95 13.56 2.24
CA GLU A 25 -6.37 13.97 2.27
C GLU A 25 -6.95 14.14 0.87
N ARG A 26 -6.20 14.79 -0.04
CA ARG A 26 -6.61 14.94 -1.45
C ARG A 26 -6.75 13.59 -2.15
N PHE A 27 -5.83 12.66 -1.91
CA PHE A 27 -5.88 11.31 -2.45
C PHE A 27 -7.14 10.57 -1.98
N LEU A 28 -7.45 10.60 -0.67
CA LEU A 28 -8.64 9.97 -0.12
C LEU A 28 -9.94 10.58 -0.70
N MET A 29 -9.97 11.90 -0.89
CA MET A 29 -11.08 12.57 -1.57
C MET A 29 -11.21 12.13 -3.03
N ALA A 30 -10.10 11.97 -3.76
CA ALA A 30 -10.13 11.54 -5.16
C ALA A 30 -10.68 10.10 -5.30
N ILE A 31 -10.16 9.16 -4.52
CA ILE A 31 -10.57 7.74 -4.59
C ILE A 31 -11.96 7.46 -4.01
N SER A 32 -12.50 8.37 -3.19
CA SER A 32 -13.86 8.24 -2.65
C SER A 32 -14.92 8.81 -3.58
N ARG A 33 -14.57 9.82 -4.39
CA ARG A 33 -15.45 10.42 -5.41
C ARG A 33 -15.57 9.54 -6.64
N GLU A 34 -14.45 8.98 -7.09
CA GLU A 34 -14.40 8.12 -8.27
C GLU A 34 -13.94 6.71 -7.87
N ARG A 35 -14.64 5.67 -8.34
CA ARG A 35 -14.18 4.30 -8.09
C ARG A 35 -12.83 4.09 -8.73
N PHE A 36 -11.80 3.94 -7.91
CA PHE A 36 -10.48 3.50 -8.37
C PHE A 36 -10.59 2.11 -9.00
N ASN A 37 -10.27 2.00 -10.29
CA ASN A 37 -10.34 0.74 -11.02
C ASN A 37 -9.11 -0.11 -10.71
N TYR A 38 -9.22 -0.94 -9.66
CA TYR A 38 -8.13 -1.84 -9.26
C TYR A 38 -7.66 -2.77 -10.38
N THR A 39 -8.57 -3.25 -11.24
CA THR A 39 -8.23 -4.14 -12.35
C THR A 39 -7.35 -3.43 -13.36
N GLU A 40 -7.73 -2.23 -13.77
CA GLU A 40 -6.97 -1.40 -14.71
C GLU A 40 -5.61 -0.99 -14.16
N TRP A 41 -5.57 -0.54 -12.90
CA TRP A 41 -4.30 -0.23 -12.25
C TRP A 41 -3.41 -1.48 -12.16
N ARG A 42 -3.96 -2.66 -11.86
CA ARG A 42 -3.17 -3.89 -11.76
C ARG A 42 -2.50 -4.29 -13.08
N HIS A 43 -3.09 -3.94 -14.22
CA HIS A 43 -2.49 -4.22 -15.53
C HIS A 43 -1.23 -3.40 -15.82
N THR A 44 -1.10 -2.20 -15.24
CA THR A 44 -0.01 -1.26 -15.58
C THR A 44 0.88 -0.88 -14.39
N GLY A 45 0.39 -1.06 -13.16
CA GLY A 45 1.03 -0.62 -11.94
C GLY A 45 1.97 -1.65 -11.31
N LEU A 46 1.99 -2.88 -11.80
CA LEU A 46 2.92 -3.92 -11.34
C LEU A 46 4.09 -4.06 -12.32
N PRO A 47 5.30 -4.37 -11.82
CA PRO A 47 6.43 -4.72 -12.68
C PRO A 47 6.11 -5.94 -13.54
N ASP A 48 6.62 -5.97 -14.77
CA ASP A 48 6.52 -7.13 -15.66
C ASP A 48 7.45 -8.25 -15.19
N LEU A 49 7.00 -9.01 -14.20
CA LEU A 49 7.72 -10.10 -13.55
C LEU A 49 6.84 -11.36 -13.50
N PRO A 50 7.45 -12.57 -13.55
CA PRO A 50 6.75 -13.80 -13.24
C PRO A 50 6.05 -13.71 -11.87
N ILE A 51 4.86 -14.31 -11.76
CA ILE A 51 4.02 -14.20 -10.56
C ILE A 51 4.72 -14.73 -9.31
N GLU A 52 5.54 -15.78 -9.46
CA GLU A 52 6.31 -16.37 -8.38
C GLU A 52 7.36 -15.40 -7.83
N GLU A 53 8.04 -14.68 -8.72
CA GLU A 53 9.05 -13.71 -8.35
C GLU A 53 8.43 -12.45 -7.73
N LEU A 54 7.31 -11.99 -8.28
CA LEU A 54 6.54 -10.90 -7.69
C LEU A 54 6.08 -11.24 -6.26
N ALA A 55 5.56 -12.46 -6.06
CA ALA A 55 5.13 -12.92 -4.74
C ALA A 55 6.32 -13.01 -3.76
N ARG A 56 7.47 -13.51 -4.22
CA ARG A 56 8.70 -13.58 -3.41
C ARG A 56 9.16 -12.18 -2.96
N LEU A 57 9.19 -11.22 -3.87
CA LEU A 57 9.57 -9.83 -3.57
C LEU A 57 8.59 -9.16 -2.61
N ALA A 58 7.29 -9.36 -2.80
CA ALA A 58 6.26 -8.82 -1.91
C ALA A 58 6.40 -9.34 -0.47
N ASN A 59 6.68 -10.63 -0.30
CA ASN A 59 6.90 -11.23 1.03
C ASN A 59 8.16 -10.67 1.69
N LEU A 60 9.26 -10.54 0.93
CA LEU A 60 10.50 -9.96 1.43
C LEU A 60 10.30 -8.50 1.91
N GLU A 61 9.52 -7.71 1.16
CA GLU A 61 9.22 -6.33 1.53
C GLU A 61 8.34 -6.25 2.79
N ALA A 62 7.38 -7.16 2.94
CA ALA A 62 6.57 -7.27 4.15
C ALA A 62 7.42 -7.58 5.39
N GLU A 63 8.42 -8.46 5.27
CA GLU A 63 9.35 -8.81 6.36
C GLU A 63 10.23 -7.63 6.77
N LYS A 64 10.79 -6.88 5.81
CA LYS A 64 11.56 -5.66 6.09
C LYS A 64 10.73 -4.63 6.83
N ASN A 65 9.51 -4.38 6.35
CA ASN A 65 8.63 -3.41 6.99
C ASN A 65 8.28 -3.85 8.41
N ALA A 66 8.01 -5.14 8.64
CA ALA A 66 7.77 -5.66 9.99
C ALA A 66 8.95 -5.41 10.95
N GLN A 67 10.20 -5.52 10.47
CA GLN A 67 11.39 -5.21 11.26
C GLN A 67 11.51 -3.71 11.55
N LEU A 68 11.24 -2.86 10.56
CA LEU A 68 11.31 -1.40 10.70
C LEU A 68 10.29 -0.83 11.71
N PHE A 69 9.14 -1.49 11.87
CA PHE A 69 8.11 -1.12 12.85
C PHE A 69 8.32 -1.70 14.25
N CYS A 70 9.21 -2.69 14.43
CA CYS A 70 9.56 -3.24 15.74
C CYS A 70 10.77 -2.54 16.40
N GLU A 71 11.61 -1.84 15.64
CA GLU A 71 12.80 -1.14 16.15
C GLU A 71 12.55 0.33 16.55
N LYS A 72 11.31 0.81 16.52
CA LYS A 72 10.89 2.13 17.01
C LYS A 72 9.90 2.02 18.16
#